data_AF-A0A4Q5E7B1-F1
#
_entry.id   AF-A0A4Q5E7B1-F1
#
_cell.length_a   1.000
_cell.length_b   1.000
_cell.length_c   1.000
_cell.angle_alpha   90.00
_cell.angle_beta   90.00
_cell.angle_gamma   90.00
#
_symmetry.space_group_name_H-M   'P 1'
#
loop_
_entity.id
_entity.type
_entity.pdbx_description
1 polymer ?
#
loop_
_entity_poly.entity_id
_entity_poly.type
_entity_poly.pdbx_seq_one_letter_code
_entity_poly.pdbx_strand_id
1 'polypeptide(L)'
;MPIPLSESCEYKIAKKLEHAVNNYSFNPDRFAEAIPYMHRTLQQSIFRLIKSCICYMAKVDSGRIDDRNRASYEMCKVLIDTVNKYSLPHI
;
A
#
# COMPACT_ATOMS: atom_id res chain seq x y z
N MET A 1 6.33 -17.52 -19.75
CA MET A 1 5.78 -17.70 -18.39
C MET A 1 5.89 -16.37 -17.66
N PRO A 2 4.91 -15.95 -16.86
CA PRO A 2 5.09 -14.77 -16.01
C PRO A 2 6.28 -15.02 -15.08
N ILE A 3 7.09 -13.98 -14.85
CA ILE A 3 8.17 -14.04 -13.88
C ILE A 3 7.62 -14.38 -12.49
N PRO A 4 8.33 -15.17 -11.67
CA PRO A 4 7.96 -15.36 -10.26
C PRO A 4 7.83 -14.00 -9.55
N LEU A 5 6.85 -13.85 -8.65
CA LEU A 5 6.64 -12.60 -7.90
C LEU A 5 7.93 -12.15 -7.18
N SER A 6 8.68 -13.09 -6.61
CA SER A 6 9.95 -12.82 -5.92
C SER A 6 11.00 -12.16 -6.80
N GLU A 7 10.92 -12.32 -8.12
CA GLU A 7 11.85 -11.75 -9.10
C GLU A 7 11.39 -10.39 -9.64
N SER A 8 10.12 -10.03 -9.41
CA SER A 8 9.52 -8.79 -9.87
C SER A 8 10.16 -7.55 -9.23
N CYS A 9 10.11 -6.43 -9.95
CA CYS A 9 10.60 -5.15 -9.43
C CYS A 9 9.78 -4.71 -8.21
N GLU A 10 8.48 -4.91 -8.26
CA GLU A 10 7.50 -4.55 -7.23
C GLU A 10 7.77 -5.29 -5.93
N TYR A 11 8.05 -6.60 -5.98
CA TYR A 11 8.40 -7.36 -4.79
C TYR A 11 9.70 -6.87 -4.16
N LYS A 12 10.72 -6.58 -4.97
CA LYS A 12 12.00 -6.01 -4.49
C LYS A 12 11.79 -4.64 -3.84
N ILE A 13 10.93 -3.79 -4.40
CA ILE A 13 10.56 -2.50 -3.81
C ILE A 13 9.78 -2.69 -2.50
N ALA A 14 8.85 -3.65 -2.44
CA ALA A 14 8.10 -3.96 -1.22
C ALA A 14 9.03 -4.38 -0.07
N LYS A 15 10.05 -5.21 -0.33
CA LYS A 15 11.07 -5.57 0.67
C LYS A 15 11.93 -4.38 1.12
N LYS A 16 12.26 -3.46 0.20
CA LYS A 16 12.97 -2.22 0.56
C LYS A 16 12.10 -1.32 1.44
N LEU A 17 10.82 -1.20 1.13
CA LEU A 17 9.86 -0.44 1.93
C LEU A 17 9.70 -1.07 3.33
N GLU A 18 9.52 -2.39 3.41
CA GLU A 18 9.46 -3.14 4.68
C GLU A 18 10.69 -2.85 5.55
N HIS A 19 11.89 -2.87 4.97
CA HIS A 19 13.10 -2.52 5.70
C HIS A 19 13.12 -1.05 6.15
N ALA A 20 12.68 -0.12 5.29
CA ALA A 20 12.63 1.31 5.60
C ALA A 20 11.64 1.63 6.73
N VAL A 21 10.48 0.97 6.78
CA VAL A 21 9.47 1.19 7.83
C VAL A 21 9.80 0.45 9.13
N ASN A 22 10.59 -0.64 9.07
CA ASN A 22 11.07 -1.37 10.24
C ASN A 22 12.30 -0.70 10.92
N ASN A 23 12.67 0.52 10.50
CA ASN A 23 13.72 1.30 11.12
C ASN A 23 13.18 2.01 12.37
N TYR A 24 13.88 1.90 13.51
CA TYR A 24 13.50 2.54 14.78
C TYR A 24 13.26 4.06 14.70
N SER A 25 13.81 4.73 13.68
CA SER A 25 13.62 6.17 13.46
C SER A 25 12.49 6.51 12.47
N PHE A 26 11.75 5.53 11.95
CA PHE A 26 10.66 5.80 11.02
C PHE A 26 9.45 6.41 11.73
N ASN A 27 9.01 7.57 11.27
CA ASN A 27 7.84 8.27 11.78
C ASN A 27 6.79 8.36 10.64
N PRO A 28 5.65 7.65 10.74
CA PRO A 28 4.60 7.68 9.72
C PRO A 28 4.03 9.07 9.44
N ASP A 29 3.90 9.91 10.46
CA ASP A 29 3.36 11.27 10.33
C ASP A 29 4.33 12.16 9.54
N ARG A 30 5.64 12.09 9.85
CA ARG A 30 6.68 12.80 9.08
C ARG A 30 6.77 12.31 7.64
N PHE A 31 6.57 11.01 7.40
CA PHE A 31 6.48 10.49 6.03
C PHE A 31 5.27 11.08 5.29
N ALA A 32 4.10 11.16 5.93
CA ALA A 32 2.90 11.76 5.34
C ALA A 32 3.10 13.25 5.04
N GLU A 33 3.73 14.00 5.96
CA GLU A 33 4.12 15.41 5.74
C GLU A 33 5.06 15.60 4.55
N ALA A 34 5.88 14.60 4.23
CA ALA A 34 6.82 14.66 3.11
C ALA A 34 6.16 14.41 1.74
N ILE A 35 4.99 13.76 1.69
CA ILE A 35 4.32 13.40 0.42
C ILE A 35 4.07 14.62 -0.49
N PRO A 36 3.54 15.76 0.00
CA PRO A 36 3.29 16.94 -0.84
C PRO A 36 4.55 17.53 -1.50
N TYR A 37 5.75 17.21 -0.99
CA TYR A 37 7.02 17.68 -1.55
C TYR A 37 7.58 16.80 -2.67
N MET A 38 6.97 15.64 -2.95
CA MET A 38 7.38 14.77 -4.06
C MET A 38 6.99 15.36 -5.41
N HIS A 39 7.58 14.87 -6.50
CA HIS A 39 7.12 15.19 -7.86
C HIS A 39 5.63 14.81 -8.02
N ARG A 40 4.82 15.68 -8.64
CA ARG A 40 3.35 15.51 -8.71
C ARG A 40 2.91 14.16 -9.29
N THR A 41 3.56 13.68 -10.35
CA THR A 41 3.27 12.36 -10.94
C THR A 41 3.61 11.21 -9.99
N LEU A 42 4.62 11.38 -9.13
CA LEU A 42 4.96 10.38 -8.11
C LEU A 42 3.95 10.39 -6.96
N GLN A 43 3.43 11.56 -6.57
CA GLN A 43 2.32 11.64 -5.61
C GLN A 43 1.10 10.88 -6.12
N GLN A 44 0.73 11.09 -7.39
CA GLN A 44 -0.38 10.35 -8.04
C GLN A 44 -0.14 8.84 -8.04
N SER A 45 1.09 8.42 -8.35
CA SER A 45 1.49 7.01 -8.34
C SER A 45 1.37 6.39 -6.94
N ILE A 46 1.73 7.13 -5.89
CA ILE A 46 1.56 6.71 -4.49
C ILE A 46 0.09 6.48 -4.15
N PHE A 47 -0.80 7.40 -4.51
CA PHE A 47 -2.24 7.21 -4.22
C PHE A 47 -2.83 6.01 -4.96
N ARG A 48 -2.40 5.75 -6.21
CA ARG A 48 -2.80 4.55 -6.96
C ARG A 48 -2.27 3.27 -6.29
N LEU A 49 -1.04 3.32 -5.76
CA LEU A 49 -0.45 2.22 -4.98
C LEU A 49 -1.24 1.96 -3.69
N ILE A 50 -1.54 3.00 -2.91
CA ILE A 50 -2.34 2.89 -1.67
C ILE A 50 -3.71 2.25 -1.95
N LYS A 51 -4.44 2.70 -2.99
CA LYS A 51 -5.70 2.08 -3.38
C LYS A 51 -5.52 0.60 -3.73
N SER A 52 -4.47 0.26 -4.46
CA SER A 52 -4.17 -1.12 -4.85
C SER A 52 -3.93 -2.01 -3.63
N CYS A 53 -3.18 -1.51 -2.63
CA CYS A 53 -2.95 -2.19 -1.36
C CYS A 53 -4.26 -2.43 -0.59
N ILE A 54 -5.11 -1.39 -0.44
CA ILE A 54 -6.42 -1.49 0.24
C ILE A 54 -7.30 -2.54 -0.45
N CYS A 55 -7.44 -2.44 -1.77
CA CYS A 55 -8.26 -3.36 -2.56
C CYS A 55 -7.75 -4.80 -2.50
N TYR A 56 -6.42 -5.01 -2.49
CA TYR A 56 -5.84 -6.34 -2.34
C TYR A 56 -6.15 -6.91 -0.95
N MET A 57 -5.80 -6.18 0.12
CA MET A 57 -6.02 -6.62 1.50
C MET A 57 -7.48 -6.96 1.79
N ALA A 58 -8.42 -6.15 1.31
CA ALA A 58 -9.85 -6.38 1.48
C ALA A 58 -10.40 -7.62 0.74
N LYS A 59 -9.65 -8.15 -0.24
CA LYS A 59 -10.01 -9.35 -1.01
C LYS A 59 -9.28 -10.61 -0.54
N VAL A 60 -8.25 -10.48 0.31
CA VAL A 60 -7.54 -11.63 0.86
C VAL A 60 -8.52 -12.47 1.70
N ASP A 61 -8.40 -13.79 1.57
CA ASP A 61 -9.14 -14.74 2.40
C ASP A 61 -8.82 -14.48 3.88
N SER A 62 -9.86 -14.22 4.68
CA SER A 62 -9.76 -13.90 6.10
C SER A 62 -9.02 -14.96 6.92
N GLY A 63 -9.03 -16.22 6.48
CA GLY A 63 -8.30 -17.34 7.11
C GLY A 63 -6.78 -17.31 6.86
N ARG A 64 -6.31 -16.46 5.95
CA ARG A 64 -4.88 -16.25 5.63
C ARG A 64 -4.31 -14.98 6.25
N ILE A 65 -5.13 -14.22 6.97
CA ILE A 65 -4.71 -12.99 7.66
C ILE A 65 -4.17 -13.36 9.04
N ASP A 66 -2.90 -13.03 9.28
CA ASP A 66 -2.30 -13.05 10.61
C ASP A 66 -3.05 -12.10 11.56
N ASP A 67 -3.32 -12.51 12.79
CA ASP A 67 -4.15 -11.74 13.72
C ASP A 67 -3.56 -10.36 14.06
N ARG A 68 -2.24 -10.19 13.99
CA ARG A 68 -1.59 -8.87 14.14
C ARG A 68 -2.02 -7.89 13.06
N ASN A 69 -2.47 -8.40 11.91
CA ASN A 69 -2.96 -7.61 10.77
C ASN A 69 -4.49 -7.57 10.69
N ARG A 70 -5.24 -8.15 11.64
CA ARG A 70 -6.70 -8.18 11.62
C ARG A 70 -7.30 -6.79 11.54
N ALA A 71 -6.81 -5.85 12.35
CA ALA A 71 -7.29 -4.47 12.36
C ALA A 71 -7.13 -3.80 10.98
N SER A 72 -5.97 -3.99 10.34
CA SER A 72 -5.71 -3.48 8.99
C SER A 72 -6.62 -4.11 7.94
N TYR A 73 -6.90 -5.41 8.05
CA TYR A 73 -7.84 -6.11 7.17
C TYR A 73 -9.27 -5.55 7.27
N GLU A 74 -9.80 -5.44 8.49
CA GLU A 74 -11.15 -4.91 8.73
C GLU A 74 -11.27 -3.46 8.25
N MET A 75 -10.24 -2.64 8.50
CA MET A 75 -10.17 -1.28 7.98
C MET A 75 -10.24 -1.26 6.44
N CYS A 76 -9.47 -2.13 5.76
CA CYS A 76 -9.51 -2.22 4.31
C CYS A 76 -10.88 -2.68 3.79
N LYS A 77 -11.57 -3.59 4.50
CA LYS A 77 -12.93 -4.04 4.16
C LYS A 77 -13.94 -2.91 4.19
N VAL A 78 -13.84 -1.98 5.13
CA VAL A 78 -14.69 -0.79 5.19
C VAL A 78 -14.31 0.23 4.11
N LEU A 79 -13.00 0.40 3.86
CA LEU A 79 -12.51 1.39 2.91
C LEU A 79 -12.73 1.02 1.44
N ILE A 80 -12.83 -0.27 1.10
CA ILE A 80 -12.84 -0.74 -0.30
C ILE A 80 -13.95 -0.09 -1.14
N ASP A 81 -15.14 0.07 -0.59
CA ASP A 81 -16.28 0.69 -1.29
C ASP A 81 -16.04 2.17 -1.53
N THR A 82 -15.49 2.86 -0.53
CA THR A 82 -15.14 4.28 -0.61
C THR A 82 -14.06 4.49 -1.68
N VAL A 83 -12.95 3.76 -1.63
CA VAL A 83 -11.86 3.95 -2.59
C VAL A 83 -12.25 3.55 -4.02
N ASN A 84 -13.20 2.63 -4.21
CA ASN A 84 -13.71 2.26 -5.53
C ASN A 84 -14.70 3.27 -6.10
N LYS A 85 -15.44 3.99 -5.24
CA LYS A 85 -16.38 5.05 -5.66
C LYS A 85 -15.66 6.24 -6.32
N TYR A 86 -14.45 6.57 -5.88
CA TYR A 86 -13.71 7.72 -6.39
C TYR A 86 -12.73 7.33 -7.51
N SER A 87 -12.66 8.21 -8.52
CA SER A 87 -11.69 8.10 -9.61
C SER A 87 -10.26 8.23 -9.12
N LEU A 88 -9.35 7.47 -9.73
CA LEU A 88 -7.92 7.59 -9.48
C LEU A 88 -7.34 8.84 -10.16
N PRO A 89 -6.26 9.44 -9.60
CA PRO A 89 -5.56 10.53 -10.27
C PRO A 89 -5.07 10.12 -11.67
N HIS A 90 -5.23 11.01 -12.65
CA HIS A 90 -4.73 10.79 -14.02
C HIS A 90 -3.20 10.94 -14.04
N ILE A 91 -2.52 9.96 -14.63
CA ILE A 91 -1.07 9.96 -14.90
C ILE A 91 -0.88 10.26 -16.38
#